data_AF-A0A022QAB6-F1
#
_entry.id   AF-A0A022QAB6-F1
#
_cell.length_a   1.000
_cell.length_b   1.000
_cell.length_c   1.000
_cell.angle_alpha   90.00
_cell.angle_beta   90.00
_cell.angle_gamma   90.00
#
_symmetry.space_group_name_H-M   'P 1'
#
loop_
_entity.id
_entity.type
_entity.pdbx_description
1 polymer ?
#
loop_
_entity_poly.entity_id
_entity_poly.type
_entity_poly.pdbx_seq_one_letter_code
_entity_poly.pdbx_strand_id
1 'polypeptide(L)'
;MERKTKVEEEEEIFYSPERIIEVNDEDENIKLGYLRAILDKQDPSCKDVDDLTLRRFLRARDLDAEKASRMFIKYLTWRRSFVPKGSISQSEVTNHIGINKMFMQGKDKRGCPLSIFFGGRHFPSKGGNDELKRFCVLFFLDKLCSRIPDGEEKFTIIADLQGYGYSNNDARGYITAFSILQVPIISFFSVKND
;
A
#
# COMPACT_ATOMS: atom_id res chain seq x y z
N MET A 1 -4.24 55.92 8.61
CA MET A 1 -4.32 55.27 7.29
C MET A 1 -4.03 53.79 7.51
N GLU A 2 -5.07 53.08 7.92
CA GLU A 2 -5.03 51.68 8.38
C GLU A 2 -4.83 50.75 7.18
N ARG A 3 -3.76 49.96 7.19
CA ARG A 3 -3.64 48.81 6.29
C ARG A 3 -4.29 47.62 6.97
N LYS A 4 -5.44 47.22 6.43
CA LYS A 4 -6.14 45.97 6.76
C LYS A 4 -5.24 44.79 6.40
N THR A 5 -4.81 44.04 7.41
CA THR A 5 -4.18 42.73 7.23
C THR A 5 -5.31 41.71 7.07
N LYS A 6 -5.41 41.08 5.88
CA LYS A 6 -6.27 39.91 5.68
C LYS A 6 -5.68 38.76 6.49
N VAL A 7 -6.41 38.32 7.51
CA VAL A 7 -6.21 37.03 8.17
C VAL A 7 -6.95 36.03 7.29
N GLU A 8 -6.22 35.17 6.60
CA GLU A 8 -6.80 34.02 5.90
C GLU A 8 -7.08 32.96 6.96
N GLU A 9 -8.35 32.59 7.09
CA GLU A 9 -8.84 31.51 7.95
C GLU A 9 -8.32 30.18 7.39
N GLU A 10 -7.33 29.60 8.07
CA GLU A 10 -6.99 28.18 7.89
C GLU A 10 -8.13 27.37 8.51
N GLU A 11 -8.99 26.79 7.67
CA GLU A 11 -9.92 25.74 8.10
C GLU A 11 -9.11 24.54 8.61
N GLU A 12 -8.98 24.42 9.93
CA GLU A 12 -8.56 23.18 10.58
C GLU A 12 -9.54 22.07 10.22
N ILE A 13 -9.13 21.20 9.30
CA ILE A 13 -9.86 20.00 8.93
C ILE A 13 -9.73 19.01 10.11
N PHE A 14 -10.61 19.15 11.10
CA PHE A 14 -10.73 18.22 12.22
C PHE A 14 -11.14 16.84 11.67
N TYR A 15 -10.19 15.91 11.59
CA TYR A 15 -10.44 14.52 11.25
C TYR A 15 -11.19 13.86 12.41
N SER A 16 -12.52 13.83 12.30
CA SER A 16 -13.40 13.09 13.21
C SER A 16 -13.11 11.59 13.14
N PRO A 17 -12.68 10.91 14.22
CA PRO A 17 -12.20 9.53 14.16
C PRO A 17 -13.29 8.45 14.14
N GLU A 18 -14.58 8.78 14.04
CA GLU A 18 -15.65 7.82 14.37
C GLU A 18 -16.77 7.83 13.32
N ARG A 19 -16.50 7.17 12.20
CA ARG A 19 -17.52 6.35 11.53
C ARG A 19 -16.93 4.96 11.33
N ILE A 20 -16.91 4.19 12.41
CA ILE A 20 -16.97 2.74 12.30
C ILE A 20 -18.36 2.49 11.74
N ILE A 21 -18.45 2.35 10.41
CA ILE A 21 -19.60 1.71 9.82
C ILE A 21 -19.55 0.31 10.41
N GLU A 22 -20.44 -0.02 11.34
CA GLU A 22 -20.72 -1.40 11.70
C GLU A 22 -21.26 -2.07 10.44
N VAL A 23 -20.34 -2.51 9.59
CA VAL A 23 -20.68 -3.35 8.45
C VAL A 23 -21.13 -4.65 9.05
N ASN A 24 -22.42 -4.97 8.90
CA ASN A 24 -22.95 -6.26 9.29
C ASN A 24 -22.15 -7.34 8.54
N ASP A 25 -21.46 -8.23 9.28
CA ASP A 25 -20.62 -9.29 8.70
C ASP A 25 -21.41 -10.16 7.70
N GLU A 26 -22.73 -10.28 7.88
CA GLU A 26 -23.62 -10.96 6.94
C GLU A 26 -23.70 -10.25 5.58
N ASP A 27 -23.82 -8.92 5.56
CA ASP A 27 -23.87 -8.12 4.34
C ASP A 27 -22.53 -8.18 3.59
N GLU A 28 -21.40 -8.12 4.32
CA GLU A 28 -20.07 -8.27 3.72
C GLU A 28 -19.89 -9.66 3.09
N ASN A 29 -20.33 -10.72 3.76
CA ASN A 29 -20.26 -12.09 3.23
C ASN A 29 -21.13 -12.27 1.98
N ILE A 30 -22.33 -11.69 1.95
CA ILE A 30 -23.20 -11.69 0.76
C ILE A 30 -22.50 -11.00 -0.41
N LYS A 31 -21.93 -9.80 -0.17
CA LYS A 31 -21.22 -9.03 -1.21
C LYS A 31 -19.95 -9.73 -1.67
N LEU A 32 -19.24 -10.43 -0.78
CA LEU A 32 -18.09 -11.25 -1.13
C LEU A 32 -18.50 -12.42 -2.04
N GLY A 33 -19.64 -13.06 -1.78
CA GLY A 33 -20.21 -14.07 -2.66
C GLY A 33 -20.51 -13.53 -4.06
N TYR A 34 -21.11 -12.35 -4.15
CA TYR A 34 -21.33 -11.66 -5.44
C TYR A 34 -20.01 -11.35 -6.16
N LEU A 35 -19.01 -10.83 -5.44
CA LEU A 35 -17.69 -10.55 -5.98
C LEU A 35 -17.03 -11.82 -6.55
N ARG A 36 -17.05 -12.94 -5.81
CA ARG A 36 -16.55 -14.23 -6.29
C ARG A 36 -17.26 -14.68 -7.56
N ALA A 37 -18.58 -14.57 -7.61
CA ALA A 37 -19.36 -14.96 -8.80
C ALA A 37 -19.04 -14.10 -10.03
N ILE A 38 -18.77 -12.80 -9.85
CA ILE A 38 -18.34 -11.92 -10.94
C ILE A 38 -16.94 -12.30 -11.42
N LEU A 39 -16.01 -12.52 -10.48
CA LEU A 39 -14.63 -12.89 -10.79
C LEU A 39 -14.54 -14.25 -11.48
N ASP A 40 -15.31 -15.25 -11.04
CA ASP A 40 -15.33 -16.59 -11.66
C ASP A 40 -15.79 -16.54 -13.12
N LYS A 41 -16.78 -15.68 -13.43
CA LYS A 41 -17.24 -15.46 -14.81
C LYS A 41 -16.22 -14.74 -15.68
N GLN A 42 -15.40 -13.86 -15.10
CA GLN A 42 -14.46 -13.02 -15.84
C GLN A 42 -13.09 -13.68 -16.02
N ASP A 43 -12.59 -14.38 -15.00
CA ASP A 43 -11.31 -15.07 -15.02
C ASP A 43 -11.32 -16.28 -14.07
N PRO A 44 -11.37 -17.52 -14.61
CA PRO A 44 -11.42 -18.76 -13.82
C PRO A 44 -10.24 -18.97 -12.87
N SER A 45 -9.11 -18.30 -13.07
CA SER A 45 -7.96 -18.39 -12.16
C SER A 45 -8.16 -17.66 -10.83
N CYS A 46 -9.22 -16.84 -10.72
CA CYS A 46 -9.54 -16.13 -9.48
C CYS A 46 -10.20 -17.03 -8.42
N LYS A 47 -10.45 -18.32 -8.73
CA LYS A 47 -11.08 -19.27 -7.81
C LYS A 47 -10.30 -19.49 -6.52
N ASP A 48 -8.98 -19.50 -6.62
CA ASP A 48 -8.06 -19.80 -5.51
C ASP A 48 -7.67 -18.55 -4.69
N VAL A 49 -8.30 -17.40 -4.96
CA VAL A 49 -8.03 -16.17 -4.23
C VAL A 49 -8.65 -16.26 -2.84
N ASP A 50 -7.87 -15.89 -1.83
CA ASP A 50 -8.28 -15.89 -0.43
C ASP A 50 -9.35 -14.82 -0.14
N ASP A 51 -10.27 -15.14 0.77
CA ASP A 51 -11.40 -14.28 1.12
C ASP A 51 -10.94 -12.98 1.79
N LEU A 52 -9.89 -13.01 2.61
CA LEU A 52 -9.35 -11.79 3.23
C LEU A 52 -8.80 -10.83 2.16
N THR A 53 -8.22 -11.38 1.10
CA THR A 53 -7.77 -10.57 -0.04
C THR A 53 -8.96 -9.92 -0.73
N LEU A 54 -10.03 -10.66 -1.01
CA LEU A 54 -11.22 -10.12 -1.67
C LEU A 54 -11.94 -9.06 -0.81
N ARG A 55 -12.03 -9.27 0.52
CA ARG A 55 -12.60 -8.28 1.46
C ARG A 55 -11.88 -6.94 1.40
N ARG A 56 -10.54 -6.93 1.30
CA ARG A 56 -9.76 -5.69 1.18
C ARG A 56 -10.18 -4.86 -0.04
N PHE A 57 -10.37 -5.49 -1.20
CA PHE A 57 -10.83 -4.78 -2.41
C PHE A 57 -12.28 -4.31 -2.31
N LEU A 58 -13.11 -5.08 -1.61
CA LEU A 58 -14.50 -4.76 -1.38
C LEU A 58 -14.67 -3.55 -0.44
N ARG A 59 -13.95 -3.54 0.70
CA ARG A 59 -13.89 -2.43 1.65
C ARG A 59 -13.31 -1.16 1.01
N ALA A 60 -12.29 -1.29 0.16
CA ALA A 60 -11.71 -0.17 -0.59
C ALA A 60 -12.68 0.50 -1.59
N ARG A 61 -13.82 -0.13 -1.89
CA ARG A 61 -14.84 0.36 -2.84
C ARG A 61 -16.23 0.42 -2.21
N ASP A 62 -16.31 0.69 -0.91
CA ASP A 62 -17.56 0.89 -0.17
C ASP A 62 -18.53 -0.31 -0.34
N LEU A 63 -18.00 -1.53 -0.36
CA LEU A 63 -18.72 -2.78 -0.54
C LEU A 63 -19.44 -2.94 -1.90
N ASP A 64 -19.03 -2.18 -2.91
CA ASP A 64 -19.48 -2.31 -4.30
C ASP A 64 -18.72 -3.43 -5.03
N ALA A 65 -19.37 -4.58 -5.18
CA ALA A 65 -18.78 -5.77 -5.79
C ALA A 65 -18.36 -5.56 -7.25
N GLU A 66 -19.03 -4.71 -8.02
CA GLU A 66 -18.66 -4.45 -9.42
C GLU A 66 -17.44 -3.53 -9.52
N LYS A 67 -17.36 -2.49 -8.69
CA LYS A 67 -16.16 -1.64 -8.63
C LYS A 67 -14.96 -2.41 -8.11
N ALA A 68 -15.19 -3.23 -7.08
CA ALA A 68 -14.16 -4.10 -6.51
C ALA A 68 -13.64 -5.10 -7.55
N SER A 69 -14.52 -5.76 -8.34
CA SER A 69 -14.08 -6.72 -9.37
C SER A 69 -13.25 -6.06 -10.47
N ARG A 70 -13.66 -4.88 -10.97
CA ARG A 70 -12.88 -4.12 -11.95
C ARG A 70 -11.51 -3.73 -11.42
N MET A 71 -11.43 -3.29 -10.17
CA MET A 71 -10.17 -2.96 -9.51
C MET A 71 -9.29 -4.20 -9.34
N PHE A 72 -9.88 -5.30 -8.89
CA PHE A 72 -9.18 -6.57 -8.68
C PHE A 72 -8.58 -7.11 -9.98
N ILE A 73 -9.33 -7.11 -11.08
CA ILE A 73 -8.84 -7.56 -12.40
C ILE A 73 -7.73 -6.66 -12.92
N LYS A 74 -7.84 -5.35 -12.71
CA LYS A 74 -6.77 -4.41 -13.09
C LYS A 74 -5.49 -4.72 -12.30
N TYR A 75 -5.62 -4.96 -11.00
CA TYR A 75 -4.51 -5.38 -10.15
C TYR A 75 -3.91 -6.72 -10.61
N LEU A 76 -4.75 -7.71 -10.90
CA LEU A 76 -4.32 -9.05 -11.30
C LEU A 76 -3.60 -9.02 -12.66
N THR A 77 -4.14 -8.27 -13.63
CA THR A 77 -3.49 -8.03 -14.93
C THR A 77 -2.13 -7.37 -14.74
N TRP A 78 -2.04 -6.32 -13.93
CA TRP A 78 -0.78 -5.66 -13.62
C TRP A 78 0.20 -6.63 -12.94
N ARG A 79 -0.25 -7.43 -11.98
CA ARG A 79 0.58 -8.39 -11.25
C ARG A 79 1.14 -9.47 -12.19
N ARG A 80 0.34 -9.98 -13.13
CA ARG A 80 0.79 -10.95 -14.14
C ARG A 80 1.81 -10.35 -15.10
N SER A 81 1.61 -9.11 -15.54
CA SER A 81 2.55 -8.43 -16.43
C SER A 81 3.86 -8.07 -15.74
N PHE A 82 3.79 -7.64 -14.47
CA PHE A 82 4.95 -7.12 -13.73
C PHE A 82 5.72 -8.20 -12.96
N VAL A 83 5.02 -9.25 -12.50
CA VAL A 83 5.57 -10.38 -11.74
C VAL A 83 5.15 -11.71 -12.40
N PRO A 84 5.69 -12.02 -13.59
CA PRO A 84 5.26 -13.20 -14.35
C PRO A 84 5.56 -14.53 -13.65
N LYS A 85 6.57 -14.55 -12.77
CA LYS A 85 6.95 -15.72 -11.97
C LYS A 85 6.12 -15.88 -10.68
N GLY A 86 5.12 -15.03 -10.46
CA GLY A 86 4.28 -15.03 -9.25
C GLY A 86 4.91 -14.40 -8.01
N SER A 87 6.24 -14.46 -7.88
CA SER A 87 7.00 -13.78 -6.82
C SER A 87 8.29 -13.16 -7.37
N ILE A 88 8.78 -12.13 -6.69
CA ILE A 88 10.07 -11.50 -7.01
C ILE A 88 11.14 -12.10 -6.10
N SER A 89 12.20 -12.65 -6.69
CA SER A 89 13.34 -13.16 -5.91
C SER A 89 14.17 -12.02 -5.32
N GLN A 90 14.73 -12.23 -4.13
CA GLN A 90 15.67 -11.28 -3.52
C GLN A 90 16.89 -11.02 -4.40
N SER A 91 17.29 -12.00 -5.20
CA SER A 91 18.41 -11.87 -6.16
C SER A 91 18.16 -10.79 -7.22
N GLU A 92 16.89 -10.51 -7.57
CA GLU A 92 16.52 -9.51 -8.58
C GLU A 92 16.60 -8.07 -8.07
N VAL A 93 16.74 -7.87 -6.75
CA VAL A 93 16.73 -6.56 -6.09
C VAL A 93 17.92 -6.39 -5.14
N THR A 94 19.00 -7.12 -5.39
CA THR A 94 20.17 -7.22 -4.51
C THR A 94 20.81 -5.86 -4.23
N ASN A 95 20.80 -4.93 -5.20
CA ASN A 95 21.38 -3.61 -4.99
C ASN A 95 20.56 -2.83 -3.94
N HIS A 96 19.23 -2.91 -4.01
CA HIS A 96 18.36 -2.26 -3.04
C HIS A 96 18.34 -2.94 -1.67
N ILE A 97 18.49 -4.27 -1.62
CA ILE A 97 18.63 -5.01 -0.36
C ILE A 97 19.95 -4.65 0.33
N GLY A 98 21.06 -4.65 -0.42
CA GLY A 98 22.40 -4.37 0.13
C GLY A 98 22.54 -2.96 0.70
N ILE A 99 21.77 -1.99 0.20
CA ILE A 99 21.73 -0.61 0.73
C ILE A 99 21.17 -0.56 2.17
N ASN A 100 20.38 -1.57 2.59
CA ASN A 100 19.81 -1.63 3.94
C ASN A 100 19.06 -0.32 4.32
N LYS A 101 18.21 0.15 3.39
CA LYS A 101 17.35 1.32 3.58
C LYS A 101 15.97 0.99 4.17
N MET A 102 15.60 -0.28 4.22
CA MET A 102 14.32 -0.72 4.78
C MET A 102 14.49 -1.92 5.70
N PHE A 103 13.89 -1.85 6.88
CA PHE A 103 13.91 -2.92 7.87
C PHE A 103 12.49 -3.23 8.35
N MET A 104 12.12 -4.50 8.36
CA MET A 104 10.82 -4.96 8.89
C MET A 104 11.04 -5.64 10.24
N GLN A 105 11.43 -4.85 11.24
CA GLN A 105 11.66 -5.34 12.58
C GLN A 105 10.57 -4.81 13.51
N GLY A 106 9.57 -5.66 13.76
CA GLY A 106 8.56 -5.42 14.79
C GLY A 106 7.13 -5.40 14.30
N LYS A 107 6.25 -5.17 15.26
CA LYS A 107 4.80 -4.99 15.10
C LYS A 107 4.40 -3.77 15.91
N ASP A 108 3.35 -3.08 15.48
CA ASP A 108 2.76 -2.00 16.26
C ASP A 108 1.96 -2.55 17.47
N LYS A 109 1.34 -1.65 18.24
CA LYS A 109 0.52 -2.03 19.41
C LYS A 109 -0.71 -2.87 19.06
N ARG A 110 -1.13 -2.87 17.78
CA ARG A 110 -2.28 -3.62 17.24
C ARG A 110 -1.84 -4.92 16.57
N GLY A 111 -0.54 -5.22 16.54
CA GLY A 111 0.01 -6.40 15.90
C GLY A 111 0.27 -6.25 14.40
N CYS A 112 0.01 -5.08 13.82
CA CYS A 112 0.27 -4.78 12.42
C CYS A 112 1.79 -4.68 12.15
N PRO A 113 2.26 -5.11 10.98
CA PRO A 113 3.68 -5.10 10.66
C PRO A 113 4.22 -3.66 10.57
N LEU A 114 5.37 -3.46 11.21
CA LEU A 114 6.11 -2.20 11.22
C LEU A 114 7.34 -2.29 10.30
N SER A 115 7.51 -1.28 9.47
CA SER A 115 8.71 -1.08 8.67
C SER A 115 9.38 0.24 9.02
N ILE A 116 10.70 0.26 9.06
CA ILE A 116 11.53 1.45 9.20
C ILE A 116 12.23 1.71 7.87
N PHE A 117 12.13 2.92 7.36
CA PHE A 117 12.77 3.39 6.14
C PHE A 117 13.79 4.49 6.47
N PHE A 118 15.02 4.34 5.99
CA PHE A 118 16.10 5.33 6.17
C PHE A 118 16.27 6.15 4.89
N GLY A 119 15.73 7.37 4.87
CA GLY A 119 15.78 8.29 3.74
C GLY A 119 17.20 8.70 3.37
N GLY A 120 18.08 8.93 4.35
CA GLY A 120 19.49 9.30 4.11
C GLY A 120 20.32 8.20 3.43
N ARG A 121 19.81 6.97 3.34
CA ARG A 121 20.43 5.85 2.61
C ARG A 121 19.79 5.63 1.23
N HIS A 122 18.72 6.35 0.92
CA HIS A 122 18.11 6.25 -0.39
C HIS A 122 18.98 7.01 -1.40
N PHE A 123 19.57 6.27 -2.33
CA PHE A 123 20.21 6.83 -3.51
C PHE A 123 19.57 6.21 -4.75
N PRO A 124 19.42 6.99 -5.85
CA PRO A 124 19.08 6.43 -7.15
C PRO A 124 20.03 5.27 -7.46
N SER A 125 19.49 4.05 -7.49
CA SER A 125 20.29 2.83 -7.65
C SER A 125 20.87 2.74 -9.06
N LYS A 126 22.05 2.14 -9.18
CA LYS A 126 22.67 1.77 -10.47
C LYS A 126 21.81 0.79 -11.29
N GLY A 127 20.91 0.02 -10.66
CA GLY A 127 19.99 -0.89 -11.35
C GLY A 127 18.72 -0.25 -11.90
N GLY A 128 18.59 1.08 -11.80
CA GLY A 128 17.52 1.85 -12.42
C GLY A 128 16.15 1.69 -11.76
N ASN A 129 15.16 2.36 -12.36
CA ASN A 129 13.80 2.44 -11.80
C ASN A 129 13.08 1.08 -11.77
N ASP A 130 13.44 0.15 -12.64
CA ASP A 130 12.76 -1.15 -12.70
C ASP A 130 13.18 -2.09 -11.56
N GLU A 131 14.44 -2.04 -11.12
CA GLU A 131 14.86 -2.72 -9.89
C GLU A 131 14.15 -2.12 -8.67
N LEU A 132 14.02 -0.79 -8.62
CA LEU A 132 13.30 -0.11 -7.54
C LEU A 132 11.82 -0.53 -7.50
N LYS A 133 11.14 -0.59 -8.65
CA LYS A 133 9.77 -1.09 -8.73
C LYS A 133 9.66 -2.50 -8.18
N ARG A 134 10.53 -3.41 -8.62
CA ARG A 134 10.55 -4.80 -8.14
C ARG A 134 10.81 -4.88 -6.64
N PHE A 135 11.70 -4.04 -6.13
CA PHE A 135 11.97 -3.94 -4.70
C PHE A 135 10.74 -3.49 -3.92
N CYS A 136 10.04 -2.44 -4.39
CA CYS A 136 8.79 -1.98 -3.79
C CYS A 136 7.72 -3.08 -3.78
N VAL A 137 7.54 -3.79 -4.90
CA VAL A 137 6.57 -4.89 -4.98
C VAL A 137 6.92 -6.02 -4.01
N LEU A 138 8.16 -6.49 -4.01
CA LEU A 138 8.62 -7.54 -3.11
C LEU A 138 8.43 -7.14 -1.64
N PHE A 139 8.76 -5.89 -1.29
CA PHE A 139 8.72 -5.45 0.09
C PHE A 139 7.30 -5.16 0.56
N PHE A 140 6.57 -4.31 -0.15
CA PHE A 140 5.24 -3.86 0.27
C PHE A 140 4.16 -4.92 0.03
N LEU A 141 4.18 -5.59 -1.13
CA LEU A 141 3.09 -6.51 -1.50
C LEU A 141 3.34 -7.95 -1.08
N ASP A 142 4.57 -8.43 -1.19
CA ASP A 142 4.86 -9.83 -0.83
C ASP A 142 5.24 -9.97 0.64
N LYS A 143 6.15 -9.13 1.17
CA LYS A 143 6.65 -9.27 2.55
C LYS A 143 5.80 -8.58 3.61
N LEU A 144 5.29 -7.38 3.39
CA LEU A 144 4.45 -6.71 4.39
C LEU A 144 3.05 -7.31 4.44
N CYS A 145 2.37 -7.47 3.29
CA CYS A 145 1.00 -8.02 3.29
C CYS A 145 0.91 -9.45 3.86
N SER A 146 1.96 -10.27 3.73
CA SER A 146 2.01 -11.62 4.32
C SER A 146 2.18 -11.62 5.84
N ARG A 147 2.57 -10.49 6.44
CA ARG A 147 2.77 -10.33 7.89
C ARG A 147 1.61 -9.60 8.58
N ILE A 148 0.63 -9.11 7.82
CA ILE A 148 -0.56 -8.49 8.37
C ILE A 148 -1.41 -9.60 9.03
N PRO A 149 -1.74 -9.50 10.32
CA PRO A 149 -2.56 -10.50 10.99
C PRO A 149 -4.00 -10.49 10.47
N ASP A 150 -4.69 -11.62 10.60
CA ASP A 150 -6.09 -11.75 10.21
C ASP A 150 -6.95 -10.73 10.98
N GLY A 151 -7.80 -10.01 10.25
CA GLY A 151 -8.63 -8.93 10.81
C GLY A 151 -8.01 -7.54 10.77
N GLU A 152 -6.70 -7.42 10.48
CA GLU A 152 -6.06 -6.14 10.21
C GLU A 152 -5.77 -5.97 8.71
N GLU A 153 -5.76 -4.72 8.26
CA GLU A 153 -5.51 -4.37 6.85
C GLU A 153 -4.48 -3.25 6.72
N LYS A 154 -3.95 -2.77 7.84
CA LYS A 154 -3.03 -1.64 7.91
C LYS A 154 -1.62 -2.13 8.21
N PHE A 155 -0.63 -1.38 7.74
CA PHE A 155 0.76 -1.51 8.14
C PHE A 155 1.32 -0.12 8.41
N THR A 156 2.41 -0.04 9.15
CA THR A 156 3.03 1.25 9.50
C THR A 156 4.44 1.31 8.93
N ILE A 157 4.77 2.46 8.33
CA ILE A 157 6.13 2.77 7.89
C ILE A 157 6.60 4.01 8.65
N ILE A 158 7.69 3.88 9.39
CA ILE A 158 8.40 5.01 10.00
C ILE A 158 9.53 5.39 9.06
N ALA A 159 9.57 6.64 8.62
CA ALA A 159 10.63 7.16 7.79
C ALA A 159 11.58 8.02 8.63
N ASP A 160 12.80 7.52 8.84
CA ASP A 160 13.91 8.31 9.37
C ASP A 160 14.52 9.14 8.22
N LEU A 161 14.32 10.45 8.30
CA LEU A 161 14.83 11.42 7.34
C LEU A 161 16.17 12.04 7.77
N GLN A 162 16.80 11.54 8.83
CA GLN A 162 18.13 11.98 9.23
C GLN A 162 19.14 11.72 8.10
N GLY A 163 19.86 12.76 7.69
CA GLY A 163 20.80 12.69 6.57
C GLY A 163 20.16 12.69 5.18
N TYR A 164 18.85 12.93 5.08
CA TYR A 164 18.19 13.14 3.79
C TYR A 164 18.58 14.49 3.19
N GLY A 165 19.22 14.47 2.02
CA GLY A 165 19.63 15.66 1.27
C GLY A 165 19.21 15.61 -0.20
N TYR A 166 19.59 16.63 -0.97
CA TYR A 166 19.28 16.72 -2.40
C TYR A 166 19.81 15.53 -3.22
N SER A 167 20.97 14.98 -2.83
CA SER A 167 21.56 13.78 -3.45
C SER A 167 20.70 12.52 -3.32
N ASN A 168 19.79 12.51 -2.35
CA ASN A 168 18.93 11.37 -2.00
C ASN A 168 17.52 11.50 -2.56
N ASN A 169 17.19 12.66 -3.15
CA ASN A 169 15.86 12.96 -3.64
C ASN A 169 15.61 12.33 -5.02
N ASP A 170 14.95 11.18 -5.03
CA ASP A 170 14.47 10.52 -6.24
C ASP A 170 12.95 10.68 -6.41
N ALA A 171 12.53 11.84 -6.94
CA ALA A 171 11.12 12.12 -7.19
C ALA A 171 10.44 11.06 -8.06
N ARG A 172 11.15 10.50 -9.04
CA ARG A 172 10.60 9.45 -9.92
C ARG A 172 10.43 8.14 -9.17
N GLY A 173 11.39 7.80 -8.33
CA GLY A 173 11.33 6.64 -7.44
C GLY A 173 10.14 6.71 -6.49
N TYR A 174 9.89 7.87 -5.88
CA TYR A 174 8.73 8.07 -5.01
C TYR A 174 7.40 7.94 -5.77
N ILE A 175 7.23 8.62 -6.90
CA ILE A 175 6.01 8.51 -7.72
C ILE A 175 5.73 7.06 -8.08
N THR A 176 6.79 6.32 -8.41
CA THR A 176 6.71 4.91 -8.76
C THR A 176 6.29 4.05 -7.56
N ALA A 177 6.90 4.25 -6.40
CA ALA A 177 6.53 3.56 -5.17
C ALA A 177 5.09 3.86 -4.76
N PHE A 178 4.67 5.13 -4.83
CA PHE A 178 3.29 5.54 -4.56
C PHE A 178 2.32 4.90 -5.54
N SER A 179 2.64 4.86 -6.84
CA SER A 179 1.81 4.20 -7.85
C SER A 179 1.62 2.72 -7.54
N ILE A 180 2.69 2.03 -7.11
CA ILE A 180 2.63 0.61 -6.72
C ILE A 180 1.81 0.41 -5.46
N LEU A 181 1.89 1.32 -4.47
CA LEU A 181 1.12 1.24 -3.23
C LEU A 181 -0.37 1.54 -3.46
N GLN A 182 -0.69 2.47 -4.38
CA GLN A 182 -2.06 2.85 -4.70
C GLN A 182 -2.84 1.76 -5.46
N VAL A 183 -2.17 0.86 -6.19
CA VAL A 183 -2.84 -0.16 -7.00
C VAL A 183 -3.52 -1.25 -6.13
N PRO A 184 -2.87 -1.80 -5.08
CA PRO A 184 -3.44 -2.84 -4.23
C PRO A 184 -3.92 -2.38 -2.85
N ILE A 185 -3.48 -1.23 -2.35
CA ILE A 185 -3.61 -0.89 -0.92
C ILE A 185 -3.99 0.58 -0.78
N ILE A 186 -5.27 0.84 -0.52
CA ILE A 186 -5.65 2.12 0.12
C ILE A 186 -5.15 2.03 1.58
N SER A 187 -3.90 2.40 1.82
CA SER A 187 -3.36 2.58 3.17
C SER A 187 -3.27 4.06 3.50
N PHE A 188 -3.93 4.45 4.58
CA PHE A 188 -3.76 5.71 5.27
C PHE A 188 -2.30 5.86 5.70
N PHE A 189 -1.56 6.76 5.05
CA PHE A 189 -0.27 7.22 5.55
C PHE A 189 -0.52 8.17 6.74
N SER A 190 -0.08 7.79 7.93
CA SER A 190 0.11 8.73 9.04
C SER A 190 1.60 8.99 9.15
N VAL A 191 2.03 10.13 8.62
CA VAL A 191 3.37 10.68 8.89
C VAL A 191 3.26 11.38 10.24
N LYS A 192 3.85 10.79 11.28
CA LYS A 192 4.16 11.54 12.49
C LYS A 192 5.56 12.11 12.32
N ASN A 193 5.63 13.44 12.20
CA ASN A 193 6.84 14.17 12.48
C ASN A 193 6.86 14.38 14.00
N ASP A 194 7.86 13.79 14.67
CA ASP A 194 8.23 14.18 16.03
C ASP A 194 9.05 15.47 15.98
#